data_AF-A0A3D5UVL9-F1
#
_entry.id   AF-A0A3D5UVL9-F1
#
_cell.length_a   1.000
_cell.length_b   1.000
_cell.length_c   1.000
_cell.angle_alpha   90.00
_cell.angle_beta   90.00
_cell.angle_gamma   90.00
#
_symmetry.space_group_name_H-M   'P 1'
#
loop_
_entity.id
_entity.type
_entity.pdbx_description
1 polymer ?
#
loop_
_entity_poly.entity_id
_entity_poly.type
_entity_poly.pdbx_seq_one_letter_code
_entity_poly.pdbx_strand_id
1 'polypeptide(L)'
;KGSVDGLIAHDPSGNFDIPALLEKARAWPGMVGLDLVKDVTCGQSYTWKEARWKWGCGYEPGHELKHRVVAIDYGIKRNILRCLTSAGCEVTVVPAETKAED
;
A
#
# COMPACT_ATOMS: atom_id res chain seq x y z
N LYS A 1 0.43 -19.23 -19.38
CA LYS A 1 -0.22 -19.54 -18.08
C LYS A 1 -0.27 -18.24 -17.28
N GLY A 2 -1.43 -17.88 -16.72
CA GLY A 2 -1.63 -16.66 -15.92
C GLY A 2 -1.10 -16.80 -14.49
N SER A 3 -1.59 -15.95 -13.57
CA SER A 3 -1.31 -16.08 -12.13
C SER A 3 -1.78 -17.43 -11.59
N VAL A 4 -1.08 -17.93 -10.58
CA VAL A 4 -1.41 -19.18 -9.88
C VAL A 4 -1.47 -18.86 -8.39
N ASP A 5 -2.53 -19.32 -7.74
CA ASP A 5 -2.69 -19.16 -6.30
C ASP A 5 -1.73 -20.09 -5.55
N GLY A 6 -1.23 -19.64 -4.40
CA GLY A 6 -0.24 -20.35 -3.62
C GLY A 6 -0.49 -20.23 -2.13
N LEU A 7 -0.05 -21.23 -1.39
CA LEU A 7 -0.15 -21.28 0.07
C LEU A 7 1.24 -21.63 0.63
N ILE A 8 1.65 -20.90 1.66
CA ILE A 8 2.86 -21.18 2.44
C ILE A 8 2.42 -21.68 3.80
N ALA A 9 2.92 -22.85 4.22
CA ALA A 9 2.70 -23.43 5.54
C ALA A 9 4.04 -23.61 6.25
N HIS A 10 4.04 -23.43 7.57
CA HIS A 10 5.22 -23.61 8.40
C HIS A 10 4.87 -24.49 9.61
N ASP A 11 5.57 -25.62 9.73
CA ASP A 11 5.57 -26.50 10.89
C ASP A 11 7.02 -26.89 11.19
N PRO A 12 7.61 -26.47 12.33
CA PRO A 12 8.97 -26.83 12.73
C PRO A 12 9.22 -28.33 12.87
N SER A 13 8.18 -29.13 13.13
CA SER A 13 8.25 -30.58 13.24
C SER A 13 8.09 -31.27 11.88
N GLY A 14 7.82 -30.52 10.80
CA GLY A 14 7.67 -31.05 9.45
C GLY A 14 6.35 -31.77 9.19
N ASN A 15 5.36 -31.65 10.07
CA ASN A 15 4.07 -32.32 9.93
C ASN A 15 3.13 -31.52 9.03
N PHE A 16 3.15 -31.82 7.73
CA PHE A 16 2.29 -31.14 6.75
C PHE A 16 1.20 -32.06 6.22
N ASP A 17 -0.06 -31.68 6.42
CA ASP A 17 -1.20 -32.28 5.74
C ASP A 17 -1.34 -31.67 4.34
N ILE A 18 -0.58 -32.22 3.39
CA ILE A 18 -0.55 -31.73 2.00
C ILE A 18 -1.96 -31.71 1.37
N PRO A 19 -2.80 -32.76 1.50
CA PRO A 19 -4.19 -32.72 1.03
C PRO A 19 -4.99 -31.52 1.57
N ALA A 20 -4.98 -31.29 2.89
CA ALA A 20 -5.73 -30.18 3.49
C ALA A 20 -5.19 -28.81 3.06
N LEU A 21 -3.87 -28.68 2.87
CA LEU A 21 -3.25 -27.45 2.38
C LEU A 21 -3.64 -27.15 0.92
N LEU A 22 -3.73 -28.18 0.07
CA LEU A 22 -4.19 -28.05 -1.31
C LEU A 22 -5.67 -27.66 -1.38
N GLU A 23 -6.51 -28.23 -0.49
CA GLU A 23 -7.91 -27.85 -0.38
C GLU A 23 -8.05 -26.37 -0.02
N LYS A 24 -7.31 -25.91 1.00
CA LYS A 24 -7.30 -24.49 1.41
C LYS A 24 -6.85 -23.56 0.29
N ALA A 25 -5.79 -23.93 -0.45
CA ALA A 25 -5.31 -23.14 -1.56
C ALA A 25 -6.36 -23.01 -2.69
N ARG A 26 -7.07 -24.11 -2.99
CA ARG A 26 -8.14 -24.13 -4.01
C ARG A 26 -9.42 -23.42 -3.57
N ALA A 27 -9.69 -23.39 -2.28
CA ALA A 27 -10.87 -22.73 -1.71
C ALA A 27 -10.72 -21.20 -1.63
N TRP A 28 -9.52 -20.65 -1.85
CA TRP A 28 -9.32 -19.21 -1.85
C TRP A 28 -10.09 -18.58 -3.04
N PRO A 29 -10.93 -17.55 -2.81
CA PRO A 29 -11.76 -16.96 -3.86
C PRO A 29 -10.98 -16.22 -4.97
N GLY A 30 -9.66 -16.07 -4.83
CA GLY A 30 -8.83 -15.32 -5.77
C GLY A 30 -8.91 -13.81 -5.54
N MET A 31 -8.14 -13.02 -6.31
CA MET A 31 -8.13 -11.55 -6.19
C MET A 31 -9.23 -10.84 -7.00
N VAL A 32 -9.77 -11.49 -8.03
CA VAL A 32 -10.68 -10.84 -8.98
C VAL A 32 -12.01 -10.55 -8.29
N GLY A 33 -12.40 -9.28 -8.22
CA GLY A 33 -13.66 -8.85 -7.61
C GLY A 33 -13.59 -8.60 -6.10
N LEU A 34 -12.43 -8.81 -5.46
CA LEU A 34 -12.22 -8.42 -4.07
C LEU A 34 -11.86 -6.94 -3.96
N ASP A 35 -12.60 -6.23 -3.12
CA ASP A 35 -12.26 -4.87 -2.72
C ASP A 35 -11.31 -4.89 -1.52
N LEU A 36 -10.01 -4.96 -1.82
CA LEU A 36 -8.93 -4.97 -0.81
C LEU A 36 -8.59 -3.56 -0.30
N VAL A 37 -9.11 -2.51 -0.95
CA VAL A 37 -8.77 -1.12 -0.62
C VAL A 37 -9.26 -0.74 0.77
N LYS A 38 -10.44 -1.25 1.15
CA LYS A 38 -11.06 -1.00 2.46
C LYS A 38 -10.16 -1.34 3.65
N ASP A 39 -9.29 -2.35 3.49
CA ASP A 39 -8.41 -2.82 4.55
C ASP A 39 -7.07 -2.07 4.60
N VAL A 40 -6.75 -1.28 3.57
CA VAL A 40 -5.41 -0.65 3.42
C VAL A 40 -5.43 0.87 3.26
N THR A 41 -6.59 1.47 2.97
CA THR A 41 -6.74 2.93 2.94
C THR A 41 -6.43 3.54 4.32
N CYS A 42 -5.95 4.79 4.34
CA CYS A 42 -5.85 5.54 5.58
C CYS A 42 -7.23 5.79 6.20
N GLY A 43 -7.30 5.78 7.53
CA GLY A 43 -8.54 6.04 8.29
C GLY A 43 -8.85 7.52 8.48
N GLN A 44 -7.84 8.39 8.41
CA GLN A 44 -7.98 9.84 8.51
C GLN A 44 -7.02 10.51 7.52
N SER A 45 -7.43 11.65 6.98
CA SER A 45 -6.59 12.46 6.11
C SER A 45 -5.36 12.98 6.84
N TYR A 46 -4.22 13.03 6.15
CA TYR A 46 -2.96 13.49 6.74
C TYR A 46 -2.05 14.17 5.70
N THR A 47 -1.20 15.09 6.16
CA THR A 47 -0.18 15.70 5.30
C THR A 47 1.09 14.86 5.31
N TRP A 48 1.61 14.54 4.12
CA TRP A 48 2.90 13.88 3.96
C TRP A 48 4.04 14.91 3.89
N LYS A 49 5.14 14.63 4.60
CA LYS A 49 6.27 15.57 4.74
C LYS A 49 7.60 15.06 4.21
N GLU A 50 7.81 13.74 4.18
CA GLU A 50 9.10 13.15 3.82
C GLU A 50 9.38 13.26 2.31
N ALA A 51 10.57 13.69 1.95
CA ALA A 51 11.14 13.58 0.61
C ALA A 51 11.84 12.22 0.41
N ARG A 52 12.41 11.98 -0.77
CA ARG A 52 13.20 10.78 -1.05
C ARG A 52 14.40 10.67 -0.12
N TRP A 53 14.72 9.43 0.21
CA TRP A 53 15.88 9.08 1.02
C TRP A 53 17.18 9.59 0.39
N LYS A 54 18.08 10.10 1.22
CA LYS A 54 19.46 10.45 0.83
C LYS A 54 20.46 9.78 1.76
N TRP A 55 21.56 9.30 1.19
CA TRP A 55 22.64 8.67 1.94
C TRP A 55 23.20 9.64 3.00
N GLY A 56 23.32 9.17 4.24
CA GLY A 56 23.81 9.97 5.36
C GLY A 56 22.80 10.95 5.98
N CYS A 57 21.66 11.21 5.33
CA CYS A 57 20.64 12.17 5.81
C CYS A 57 19.31 11.50 6.16
N GLY A 58 18.98 10.37 5.52
CA GLY A 58 17.69 9.72 5.72
C GLY A 58 16.56 10.37 4.91
N TYR A 59 15.36 10.38 5.48
CA TYR A 59 14.16 11.00 4.89
C TYR A 59 13.98 12.42 5.44
N GLU A 60 14.51 13.40 4.73
CA GLU A 60 14.34 14.81 5.09
C GLU A 60 12.96 15.33 4.65
N PRO A 61 12.48 16.45 5.20
CA PRO A 61 11.29 17.12 4.70
C PRO A 61 11.44 17.59 3.23
N GLY A 62 10.32 17.79 2.55
CA GLY A 62 10.30 18.50 1.27
C GLY A 62 10.77 19.95 1.38
N HIS A 63 11.38 20.45 0.31
CA HIS A 63 11.82 21.84 0.17
C HIS A 63 11.12 22.49 -1.02
N GLU A 64 10.86 23.80 -0.93
CA GLU A 64 10.22 24.59 -2.01
C GLU A 64 8.92 23.98 -2.55
N LEU A 65 7.98 23.66 -1.64
CA LEU A 65 6.69 23.06 -2.01
C LEU A 65 5.79 24.11 -2.69
N LYS A 66 5.76 24.11 -4.02
CA LYS A 66 5.04 25.10 -4.86
C LYS A 66 3.69 24.58 -5.36
N HIS A 67 3.47 23.28 -5.30
CA HIS A 67 2.27 22.63 -5.85
C HIS A 67 1.50 21.93 -4.74
N ARG A 68 0.17 22.01 -4.76
CA ARG A 68 -0.70 21.27 -3.83
C ARG A 68 -1.30 20.07 -4.53
N VAL A 69 -1.19 18.90 -3.90
CA VAL A 69 -1.69 17.64 -4.43
C VAL A 69 -2.52 16.95 -3.35
N VAL A 70 -3.74 16.55 -3.71
CA VAL A 70 -4.55 15.62 -2.92
C VAL A 70 -4.32 14.22 -3.48
N ALA A 71 -3.91 13.27 -2.64
CA ALA A 71 -3.68 11.88 -3.00
C ALA A 71 -4.72 10.99 -2.32
N ILE A 72 -5.56 10.32 -3.11
CA ILE A 72 -6.53 9.35 -2.62
C ILE A 72 -5.80 8.03 -2.32
N ASP A 73 -5.95 7.53 -1.10
CA ASP A 73 -5.22 6.35 -0.63
C ASP A 73 -5.92 5.03 -0.97
N TYR A 74 -5.48 4.39 -2.05
CA TYR A 74 -5.88 3.02 -2.39
C TYR A 74 -4.82 1.98 -1.99
N GLY A 75 -4.08 2.22 -0.89
CA GLY A 75 -2.89 1.46 -0.51
C GLY A 75 -1.62 2.07 -1.09
N ILE A 76 -1.52 3.40 -1.06
CA ILE A 76 -0.41 4.13 -1.66
C ILE A 76 0.91 3.81 -0.97
N LYS A 77 1.93 3.49 -1.78
CA LYS A 77 3.28 3.30 -1.25
C LYS A 77 3.86 4.64 -0.83
N ARG A 78 4.44 4.70 0.37
CA ARG A 78 5.15 5.87 0.92
C ARG A 78 6.16 6.49 -0.07
N ASN A 79 6.82 5.68 -0.88
CA ASN A 79 7.80 6.20 -1.84
C ASN A 79 7.19 7.04 -2.98
N ILE A 80 5.92 6.83 -3.32
CA ILE A 80 5.20 7.70 -4.28
C ILE A 80 5.04 9.09 -3.68
N LEU A 81 4.60 9.17 -2.42
CA LEU A 81 4.47 10.42 -1.68
C LEU A 81 5.83 11.13 -1.57
N ARG A 82 6.91 10.39 -1.28
CA ARG A 82 8.27 10.93 -1.26
C ARG A 82 8.71 11.51 -2.59
N CYS A 83 8.37 10.86 -3.70
CA CYS A 83 8.66 11.38 -5.03
C CYS A 83 7.90 12.69 -5.31
N LEU A 84 6.61 12.76 -4.96
CA LEU A 84 5.81 13.97 -5.10
C LEU A 84 6.39 15.13 -4.27
N THR A 85 6.71 14.88 -3.01
CA THR A 85 7.33 15.87 -2.13
C THR A 85 8.71 16.30 -2.64
N SER A 86 9.53 15.39 -3.16
CA SER A 86 10.79 15.74 -3.84
C SER A 86 10.61 16.53 -5.13
N ALA A 87 9.44 16.45 -5.77
CA ALA A 87 9.09 17.24 -6.95
C ALA A 87 8.47 18.60 -6.59
N GLY A 88 8.46 18.99 -5.31
CA GLY A 88 7.92 20.27 -4.86
C GLY A 88 6.41 20.25 -4.59
N CYS A 89 5.84 19.08 -4.28
CA CYS A 89 4.41 18.97 -3.92
C CYS A 89 4.19 18.94 -2.40
N GLU A 90 3.32 19.81 -1.90
CA GLU A 90 2.63 19.68 -0.62
C GLU A 90 1.50 18.66 -0.81
N VAL A 91 1.63 17.50 -0.17
CA VAL A 91 0.73 16.37 -0.38
C VAL A 91 -0.19 16.17 0.83
N THR A 92 -1.49 16.22 0.59
CA THR A 92 -2.51 15.76 1.54
C THR A 92 -3.02 14.41 1.07
N VAL A 93 -2.90 13.39 1.90
CA VAL A 93 -3.42 12.06 1.66
C VAL A 93 -4.81 11.96 2.29
N VAL A 94 -5.78 11.41 1.56
CA VAL A 94 -7.18 11.29 1.98
C VAL A 94 -7.66 9.83 1.82
N PRO A 95 -8.65 9.39 2.61
CA PRO A 95 -9.24 8.05 2.48
C PRO A 95 -9.77 7.75 1.08
N ALA A 96 -9.83 6.45 0.74
CA ALA A 96 -10.37 5.92 -0.50
C ALA A 96 -11.79 6.39 -0.84
N GLU A 97 -12.61 6.66 0.18
CA GLU A 97 -14.03 7.04 0.06
C GLU A 97 -14.26 8.56 0.07
N THR A 98 -13.20 9.37 0.16
CA THR A 98 -13.30 10.84 0.11
C THR A 98 -13.98 11.29 -1.18
N LYS A 99 -15.02 12.12 -1.07
CA LYS A 99 -15.75 12.63 -2.23
C LYS A 99 -15.02 13.82 -2.83
N ALA A 100 -15.33 14.12 -4.10
CA ALA A 100 -14.75 15.27 -4.79
C ALA A 100 -15.12 16.64 -4.19
N GLU A 101 -16.21 16.69 -3.41
CA GLU A 101 -16.71 17.89 -2.73
C GLU A 101 -16.05 18.14 -1.36
N ASP A 102 -15.36 17.14 -0.81
CA ASP A 102 -14.64 17.18 0.48
C ASP A 102 -13.16 17.57 0.30
#